data_AF-A0A7J3BH88-F1
#
_entry.id   AF-A0A7J3BH88-F1
#
_cell.length_a   1.000
_cell.length_b   1.000
_cell.length_c   1.000
_cell.angle_alpha   90.00
_cell.angle_beta   90.00
_cell.angle_gamma   90.00
#
_symmetry.space_group_name_H-M   'P 1'
#
loop_
_entity.id
_entity.type
_entity.pdbx_description
1 polymer ?
#
loop_
_entity_poly.entity_id
_entity_poly.type
_entity_poly.pdbx_seq_one_letter_code
_entity_poly.pdbx_strand_id
1 'polypeptide(L)'
;MPGLSTHLKIYEILGLDIRVCKEVDKLVDIEPPLINEIFLEGEHSEKRLWKNFGYRKNEFPFIYKYVYRRLGLEGVRCLVMHFILDHIENIVCRGFDNEMIRDEVKVSIHSYIEECSITLKHDNILRESINILNKLLEFTLGNLKDIINVISDEVNLKLFPVDIIVNASSEIISIMLRGILIIKGYRGKSGFSIDRDFFSKHYLQLRTKVKHLIREKLYEALITQDIRDVQGLIKSLNNIRKKAIECKTVSEVFQIIREEAYNNNEFYKLLKIIQQSIEESLEPSQPRV
;
A
#
# COMPACT_ATOMS: atom_id res chain seq x y z
N MET A 1 5.19 2.33 -7.91
CA MET A 1 4.62 3.60 -8.36
C MET A 1 4.37 3.37 -9.83
N PRO A 2 3.12 3.49 -10.28
CA PRO A 2 2.76 3.33 -11.66
C PRO A 2 3.74 4.06 -12.53
N GLY A 3 4.16 3.37 -13.59
CA GLY A 3 4.89 4.06 -14.62
C GLY A 3 4.02 5.20 -15.11
N LEU A 4 4.63 6.36 -15.39
CA LEU A 4 3.95 7.47 -16.05
C LEU A 4 3.14 6.99 -17.27
N SER A 5 3.62 5.96 -17.98
CA SER A 5 2.89 5.27 -19.06
C SER A 5 1.52 4.71 -18.64
N THR A 6 1.42 4.11 -17.46
CA THR A 6 0.17 3.53 -16.93
C THR A 6 -0.81 4.62 -16.53
N HIS A 7 -0.32 5.66 -15.83
CA HIS A 7 -1.11 6.85 -15.52
C HIS A 7 -1.70 7.48 -16.77
N LEU A 8 -0.88 7.72 -17.80
CA LEU A 8 -1.33 8.33 -19.05
C LEU A 8 -2.43 7.53 -19.75
N LYS A 9 -2.31 6.20 -19.82
CA LYS A 9 -3.36 5.34 -20.40
C LYS A 9 -4.67 5.48 -19.63
N ILE A 10 -4.59 5.53 -18.30
CA ILE A 10 -5.79 5.61 -17.46
C ILE A 10 -6.40 7.02 -17.54
N TYR A 11 -5.59 8.09 -17.55
CA TYR A 11 -6.07 9.45 -17.76
C TYR A 11 -6.83 9.60 -19.08
N GLU A 12 -6.37 8.94 -20.15
CA GLU A 12 -7.06 8.89 -21.43
C GLU A 12 -8.41 8.16 -21.35
N ILE A 13 -8.45 6.97 -20.72
CA ILE A 13 -9.70 6.22 -20.46
C ILE A 13 -10.70 7.07 -19.68
N LEU A 14 -10.19 7.85 -18.72
CA LEU A 14 -10.97 8.68 -17.83
C LEU A 14 -11.32 10.06 -18.42
N GLY A 15 -10.85 10.37 -19.64
CA GLY A 15 -11.11 11.65 -20.29
C GLY A 15 -10.55 12.86 -19.54
N LEU A 16 -9.49 12.68 -18.74
CA LEU A 16 -8.80 13.75 -18.03
C LEU A 16 -7.84 14.50 -18.97
N ASP A 17 -7.61 15.79 -18.69
CA ASP A 17 -6.63 16.56 -19.47
C ASP A 17 -5.20 16.04 -19.21
N ILE A 18 -4.67 15.30 -20.19
CA ILE A 18 -3.33 14.70 -20.14
C ILE A 18 -2.23 15.75 -19.88
N ARG A 19 -2.38 16.98 -20.36
CA ARG A 19 -1.37 18.03 -20.16
C ARG A 19 -1.36 18.46 -18.70
N VAL A 20 -2.54 18.71 -18.13
CA VAL A 20 -2.70 19.06 -16.71
C VAL A 20 -2.24 17.91 -15.82
N CYS A 21 -2.61 16.67 -16.15
CA CYS A 21 -2.21 15.51 -15.36
C CYS A 21 -0.69 15.27 -15.39
N LYS A 22 0.00 15.52 -16.50
CA LYS A 22 1.48 15.48 -16.54
C LYS A 22 2.12 16.54 -15.65
N GLU A 23 1.54 17.74 -15.56
CA GLU A 23 2.03 18.77 -14.65
C GLU A 23 1.82 18.36 -13.19
N VAL A 24 0.70 17.72 -12.88
CA VAL A 24 0.43 17.18 -11.55
C VAL A 24 1.37 16.03 -11.20
N ASP A 25 1.56 15.05 -12.09
CA ASP A 25 2.52 13.95 -11.88
C ASP A 25 3.93 14.52 -11.63
N LYS A 26 4.37 15.50 -12.44
CA LYS A 26 5.66 16.18 -12.22
C LYS A 26 5.72 16.85 -10.84
N LEU A 27 4.66 17.55 -10.46
CA LEU A 27 4.55 18.23 -9.17
C LEU A 27 4.62 17.23 -8.01
N VAL A 28 3.98 16.07 -8.10
CA VAL A 28 3.95 15.10 -7.00
C VAL A 28 5.24 14.26 -6.91
N ASP A 29 5.77 13.82 -8.06
CA ASP A 29 6.85 12.82 -8.12
C ASP A 29 8.26 13.41 -8.25
N ILE A 30 8.40 14.58 -8.87
CA ILE A 30 9.70 15.12 -9.31
C ILE A 30 10.01 16.44 -8.62
N GLU A 31 9.09 17.40 -8.69
CA GLU A 31 9.27 18.76 -8.16
C GLU A 31 8.13 19.16 -7.21
N PRO A 32 8.05 18.57 -6.01
CA PRO A 32 7.09 18.99 -4.98
C PRO A 32 7.18 20.49 -4.67
N PRO A 33 6.06 21.12 -4.28
CA PRO A 33 6.05 22.53 -3.88
C PRO A 33 7.01 22.79 -2.72
N LEU A 34 7.44 24.04 -2.62
CA LEU A 34 8.15 24.53 -1.45
C LEU A 34 7.21 24.58 -0.24
N ILE A 35 7.77 24.44 0.96
CA ILE A 35 6.99 24.52 2.20
C ILE A 35 6.23 25.85 2.28
N ASN A 36 6.89 26.96 1.94
CA ASN A 36 6.30 28.30 1.98
C ASN A 36 5.25 28.57 0.87
N GLU A 37 5.21 27.76 -0.19
CA GLU A 37 4.17 27.85 -1.22
C GLU A 37 2.84 27.25 -0.74
N ILE A 38 2.90 26.34 0.23
CA ILE A 38 1.74 25.62 0.80
C ILE A 38 1.33 26.23 2.14
N PHE A 39 2.31 26.46 3.01
CA PHE A 39 2.14 27.03 4.35
C PHE A 39 2.61 28.49 4.32
N LEU A 40 1.69 29.39 3.99
CA LEU A 40 1.96 30.82 3.81
C LEU A 40 2.27 31.54 5.15
N GLU A 41 1.89 30.95 6.28
CA GLU A 41 2.10 31.48 7.62
C GLU A 41 3.15 30.62 8.35
N GLY A 42 4.40 31.11 8.45
CA GLY A 42 5.50 30.41 9.14
C GLY A 42 6.89 30.83 8.71
N GLU A 43 7.93 30.28 9.35
CA GLU A 43 9.33 30.48 8.95
C GLU A 43 9.54 30.07 7.48
N HIS A 44 10.09 31.00 6.70
CA HIS A 44 10.33 30.83 5.28
C HIS A 44 11.45 29.79 5.04
N SER A 45 11.04 28.54 4.90
CA SER A 45 11.92 27.47 4.44
C SER A 45 11.81 27.34 2.93
N GLU A 46 12.91 27.54 2.20
CA GLU A 46 13.04 27.24 0.76
C GLU A 46 13.21 25.73 0.49
N LYS A 47 12.93 24.88 1.49
CA LYS A 47 12.95 23.43 1.29
C LYS A 47 11.67 22.99 0.57
N ARG A 48 11.84 22.10 -0.40
CA ARG A 48 10.73 21.37 -1.02
C ARG A 48 10.10 20.40 -0.04
N LEU A 49 8.81 20.20 -0.20
CA LEU A 49 8.09 19.09 0.42
C LEU A 49 8.61 17.76 -0.12
N TRP A 50 8.35 16.67 0.59
CA TRP A 50 8.74 15.34 0.13
C TRP A 50 7.86 14.89 -1.03
N LYS A 51 8.37 13.93 -1.82
CA LYS A 51 7.59 13.27 -2.88
C LYS A 51 6.31 12.65 -2.31
N ASN A 52 5.22 12.71 -3.06
CA ASN A 52 3.90 12.24 -2.62
C ASN A 52 3.32 13.01 -1.41
N PHE A 53 3.78 14.25 -1.17
CA PHE A 53 3.14 15.12 -0.19
C PHE A 53 1.66 15.28 -0.52
N GLY A 54 0.80 15.01 0.47
CA GLY A 54 -0.65 15.05 0.28
C GLY A 54 -1.30 13.72 -0.02
N TYR A 55 -0.53 12.66 -0.28
CA TYR A 55 -1.08 11.30 -0.33
C TYR A 55 -1.71 10.90 1.01
N ARG A 56 -1.13 11.36 2.13
CA ARG A 56 -1.72 11.15 3.47
C ARG A 56 -2.90 12.08 3.69
N LYS A 57 -3.95 11.56 4.33
CA LYS A 57 -5.21 12.31 4.52
C LYS A 57 -5.01 13.69 5.17
N ASN A 58 -4.17 13.79 6.20
CA ASN A 58 -3.90 15.04 6.93
C ASN A 58 -3.08 16.07 6.13
N GLU A 59 -2.38 15.63 5.09
CA GLU A 59 -1.61 16.50 4.18
C GLU A 59 -2.47 16.93 2.97
N PHE A 60 -3.46 16.11 2.62
CA PHE A 60 -4.26 16.23 1.41
C PHE A 60 -4.95 17.61 1.25
N PRO A 61 -5.63 18.19 2.27
CA PRO A 61 -6.29 19.49 2.11
C PRO A 61 -5.35 20.62 1.70
N PHE A 62 -4.09 20.56 2.12
CA PHE A 62 -3.09 21.59 1.83
C PHE A 62 -2.63 21.54 0.37
N ILE A 63 -2.27 20.33 -0.11
CA ILE A 63 -1.89 20.16 -1.51
C ILE A 63 -3.08 20.39 -2.45
N TYR A 64 -4.28 19.98 -2.02
CA TYR A 64 -5.53 20.21 -2.75
C TYR A 64 -5.69 21.70 -3.01
N LYS A 65 -5.58 22.52 -1.97
CA LYS A 65 -5.74 23.99 -2.07
C LYS A 65 -4.71 24.62 -2.99
N TYR A 66 -3.46 24.19 -2.89
CA TYR A 66 -2.38 24.67 -3.74
C TYR A 66 -2.63 24.33 -5.23
N VAL A 67 -2.94 23.06 -5.52
CA VAL A 67 -3.22 22.61 -6.88
C VAL A 67 -4.47 23.29 -7.44
N TYR A 68 -5.53 23.44 -6.64
CA TYR A 68 -6.74 24.16 -7.05
C TYR A 68 -6.42 25.61 -7.45
N ARG A 69 -5.61 26.33 -6.66
CA ARG A 69 -5.22 27.71 -6.97
C ARG A 69 -4.37 27.82 -8.24
N ARG A 70 -3.53 26.83 -8.51
CA ARG A 70 -2.54 26.87 -9.61
C ARG A 70 -3.09 26.32 -10.93
N LEU A 71 -3.82 25.20 -10.87
CA LEU A 71 -4.24 24.40 -12.01
C LEU A 71 -5.77 24.22 -12.08
N GLY A 72 -6.51 24.85 -11.17
CA GLY A 72 -7.96 24.80 -11.14
C GLY A 72 -8.53 23.42 -10.81
N LEU A 73 -9.79 23.25 -11.21
CA LEU A 73 -10.57 22.02 -10.98
C LEU A 73 -9.94 20.78 -11.63
N GLU A 74 -9.43 20.94 -12.84
CA GLU A 74 -8.85 19.83 -13.59
C GLU A 74 -7.55 19.35 -12.94
N GLY A 75 -6.73 20.27 -12.42
CA GLY A 75 -5.54 19.90 -11.64
C GLY A 75 -5.87 19.08 -10.40
N VAL A 76 -6.95 19.45 -9.68
CA VAL A 76 -7.41 18.68 -8.52
C VAL A 76 -7.87 17.28 -8.91
N ARG A 77 -8.58 17.13 -10.04
CA ARG A 77 -9.01 15.81 -10.53
C ARG A 77 -7.82 14.93 -10.84
N CYS A 78 -6.83 15.46 -11.56
CA CYS A 78 -5.58 14.76 -11.82
C CYS A 78 -4.83 14.41 -10.52
N LEU A 79 -4.81 15.29 -9.51
CA LEU A 79 -4.13 15.05 -8.23
C LEU A 79 -4.75 13.89 -7.46
N VAL A 80 -6.08 13.91 -7.32
CA VAL A 80 -6.80 12.81 -6.66
C VAL A 80 -6.59 11.53 -7.44
N MET A 81 -6.67 11.60 -8.77
CA MET A 81 -6.52 10.41 -9.59
C MET A 81 -5.12 9.82 -9.47
N HIS A 82 -4.08 10.63 -9.54
CA HIS A 82 -2.70 10.23 -9.30
C HIS A 82 -2.57 9.41 -8.00
N PHE A 83 -3.02 9.95 -6.86
CA PHE A 83 -2.91 9.25 -5.57
C PHE A 83 -3.71 7.94 -5.53
N ILE A 84 -4.89 7.91 -6.16
CA ILE A 84 -5.72 6.71 -6.19
C ILE A 84 -5.13 5.64 -7.12
N LEU A 85 -4.52 6.02 -8.25
CA LEU A 85 -3.85 5.06 -9.14
C LEU A 85 -2.60 4.47 -8.47
N ASP A 86 -1.80 5.30 -7.80
CA ASP A 86 -0.69 4.87 -6.95
C ASP A 86 -1.14 3.87 -5.89
N HIS A 87 -2.27 4.18 -5.24
CA HIS A 87 -2.86 3.33 -4.23
C HIS A 87 -3.31 1.99 -4.81
N ILE A 88 -4.05 2.00 -5.92
CA ILE A 88 -4.56 0.79 -6.60
C ILE A 88 -3.39 -0.10 -7.04
N GLU A 89 -2.35 0.45 -7.66
CA GLU A 89 -1.16 -0.35 -8.03
C GLU A 89 -0.55 -1.02 -6.80
N ASN A 90 -0.36 -0.28 -5.71
CA ASN A 90 0.25 -0.83 -4.52
C ASN A 90 -0.56 -2.00 -3.94
N ILE A 91 -1.90 -1.94 -3.95
CA ILE A 91 -2.74 -3.03 -3.46
C ILE A 91 -2.88 -4.18 -4.47
N VAL A 92 -2.84 -3.92 -5.78
CA VAL A 92 -2.71 -4.96 -6.83
C VAL A 92 -1.39 -5.72 -6.66
N CYS A 93 -0.28 -5.03 -6.43
CA CYS A 93 1.03 -5.63 -6.12
C CYS A 93 1.02 -6.50 -4.86
N ARG A 94 0.01 -6.33 -3.99
CA ARG A 94 -0.22 -7.11 -2.76
C ARG A 94 -1.28 -8.21 -2.94
N GLY A 95 -1.75 -8.42 -4.16
CA GLY A 95 -2.71 -9.46 -4.53
C GLY A 95 -4.12 -9.22 -4.02
N PHE A 96 -4.54 -7.98 -3.80
CA PHE A 96 -5.92 -7.68 -3.39
C PHE A 96 -6.88 -8.06 -4.53
N ASP A 97 -8.05 -8.59 -4.16
CA ASP A 97 -9.12 -8.87 -5.14
C ASP A 97 -9.92 -7.59 -5.47
N ASN A 98 -10.73 -7.64 -6.54
CA ASN A 98 -11.47 -6.48 -7.04
C ASN A 98 -12.43 -5.87 -6.00
N GLU A 99 -12.99 -6.67 -5.10
CA GLU A 99 -13.89 -6.20 -4.05
C GLU A 99 -13.09 -5.43 -2.98
N MET A 100 -11.97 -5.99 -2.54
CA MET A 100 -11.08 -5.32 -1.59
C MET A 100 -10.50 -4.02 -2.18
N ILE A 101 -10.10 -4.02 -3.45
CA ILE A 101 -9.62 -2.81 -4.14
C ILE A 101 -10.71 -1.74 -4.16
N ARG A 102 -11.96 -2.13 -4.46
CA ARG A 102 -13.11 -1.23 -4.46
C ARG A 102 -13.30 -0.56 -3.09
N ASP A 103 -13.20 -1.32 -2.02
CA ASP A 103 -13.41 -0.81 -0.67
C ASP A 103 -12.26 0.08 -0.20
N GLU A 104 -11.01 -0.28 -0.51
CA GLU A 104 -9.84 0.56 -0.22
C GLU A 104 -9.88 1.92 -0.95
N VAL A 105 -10.33 1.94 -2.21
CA VAL A 105 -10.52 3.19 -2.98
C VAL A 105 -11.60 4.07 -2.33
N LYS A 106 -12.73 3.48 -1.93
CA LYS A 106 -13.79 4.21 -1.21
C LYS A 106 -13.26 4.81 0.08
N VAL A 107 -12.58 4.02 0.90
CA VAL A 107 -12.00 4.46 2.18
C VAL A 107 -11.00 5.60 1.97
N SER A 108 -10.16 5.52 0.94
CA SER A 108 -9.18 6.55 0.61
C SER A 108 -9.85 7.89 0.27
N ILE A 109 -10.82 7.90 -0.65
CA ILE A 109 -11.50 9.14 -1.05
C ILE A 109 -12.37 9.70 0.08
N HIS A 110 -13.08 8.84 0.83
CA HIS A 110 -13.86 9.29 1.99
C HIS A 110 -12.97 9.90 3.08
N SER A 111 -11.77 9.36 3.30
CA SER A 111 -10.81 9.94 4.23
C SER A 111 -10.35 11.34 3.80
N TYR A 112 -10.19 11.58 2.50
CA TYR A 112 -9.92 12.92 1.97
C TYR A 112 -11.09 13.88 2.15
N ILE A 113 -12.32 13.42 1.92
CA ILE A 113 -13.54 14.22 2.16
C ILE A 113 -13.64 14.62 3.64
N GLU A 114 -13.45 13.67 4.55
CA GLU A 114 -13.47 13.88 5.98
C GLU A 114 -12.42 14.94 6.39
N GLU A 115 -11.17 14.75 5.97
CA GLU A 115 -10.11 15.69 6.33
C GLU A 115 -10.34 17.08 5.74
N CYS A 116 -10.77 17.18 4.47
CA CYS A 116 -11.15 18.47 3.89
C CYS A 116 -12.26 19.16 4.70
N SER A 117 -13.25 18.40 5.20
CA SER A 117 -14.34 18.94 6.02
C SER A 117 -13.86 19.53 7.34
N ILE A 118 -12.76 19.00 7.88
CA ILE A 118 -12.13 19.49 9.11
C ILE A 118 -11.23 20.70 8.80
N THR A 119 -10.26 20.54 7.90
CA THR A 119 -9.20 21.53 7.65
C THR A 119 -9.70 22.73 6.85
N LEU A 120 -10.65 22.56 5.93
CA LEU A 120 -11.16 23.62 5.05
C LEU A 120 -12.52 24.15 5.53
N LYS A 121 -12.93 23.87 6.78
CA LYS A 121 -14.26 24.24 7.33
C LYS A 121 -14.67 25.70 7.10
N HIS A 122 -13.71 26.62 7.14
CA HIS A 122 -13.92 28.07 6.97
C HIS A 122 -13.47 28.59 5.60
N ASP A 123 -13.09 27.70 4.70
CA ASP A 123 -12.61 28.03 3.36
C ASP A 123 -13.76 27.97 2.35
N ASN A 124 -13.78 28.90 1.40
CA ASN A 124 -14.86 28.98 0.40
C ASN A 124 -14.83 27.82 -0.59
N ILE A 125 -13.68 27.14 -0.73
CA ILE A 125 -13.51 25.99 -1.64
C ILE A 125 -14.13 24.69 -1.11
N LEU A 126 -14.47 24.59 0.17
CA LEU A 126 -14.88 23.33 0.81
C LEU A 126 -16.02 22.63 0.07
N ARG A 127 -17.10 23.36 -0.22
CA ARG A 127 -18.29 22.80 -0.89
C ARG A 127 -17.92 22.23 -2.26
N GLU A 128 -17.02 22.91 -2.96
CA GLU A 128 -16.54 22.47 -4.25
C GLU A 128 -15.64 21.24 -4.12
N SER A 129 -14.76 21.19 -3.12
CA SER A 129 -13.92 20.03 -2.82
C SER A 129 -14.75 18.77 -2.57
N ILE A 130 -15.75 18.84 -1.70
CA ILE A 130 -16.63 17.69 -1.41
C ILE A 130 -17.34 17.23 -2.68
N ASN A 131 -17.86 18.16 -3.48
CA ASN A 131 -18.56 17.81 -4.72
C ASN A 131 -17.64 17.14 -5.74
N ILE A 132 -16.41 17.62 -5.92
CA ILE A 132 -15.44 17.01 -6.84
C ILE A 132 -15.06 15.61 -6.36
N LEU A 133 -14.73 15.46 -5.08
CA LEU A 133 -14.31 14.17 -4.52
C LEU A 133 -15.40 13.11 -4.62
N ASN A 134 -16.66 13.48 -4.37
CA ASN A 134 -17.79 12.56 -4.56
C ASN A 134 -17.98 12.17 -6.03
N LYS A 135 -17.90 13.14 -6.97
CA LYS A 135 -17.97 12.85 -8.40
C LYS A 135 -16.83 11.94 -8.86
N LEU A 136 -15.61 12.19 -8.38
CA LEU A 136 -14.45 11.36 -8.68
C LEU A 136 -14.58 9.97 -8.09
N LEU A 137 -15.16 9.82 -6.90
CA LEU A 137 -15.47 8.52 -6.32
C LEU A 137 -16.41 7.74 -7.22
N GLU A 138 -17.58 8.30 -7.56
CA GLU A 138 -18.56 7.65 -8.45
C GLU A 138 -17.93 7.28 -9.79
N PHE A 139 -17.18 8.20 -10.38
CA PHE A 139 -16.52 8.00 -11.67
C PHE A 139 -15.43 6.92 -11.62
N THR A 140 -14.58 6.94 -10.59
CA THR A 140 -13.53 5.92 -10.40
C THR A 140 -14.15 4.56 -10.18
N LEU A 141 -15.20 4.46 -9.36
CA LEU A 141 -15.89 3.20 -9.08
C LEU A 141 -16.65 2.64 -10.29
N GLY A 142 -17.16 3.52 -11.15
CA GLY A 142 -17.78 3.15 -12.43
C GLY A 142 -16.79 2.55 -13.42
N ASN A 143 -15.55 3.04 -13.44
CA ASN A 143 -14.48 2.59 -14.34
C ASN A 143 -13.47 1.64 -13.68
N LEU A 144 -13.72 1.22 -12.43
CA LEU A 144 -12.72 0.54 -11.61
C LEU A 144 -12.19 -0.76 -12.23
N LYS A 145 -13.06 -1.51 -12.93
CA LYS A 145 -12.66 -2.77 -13.58
C LYS A 145 -11.61 -2.52 -14.66
N ASP A 146 -11.79 -1.49 -15.48
CA ASP A 146 -10.87 -1.16 -16.56
C ASP A 146 -9.55 -0.61 -16.01
N ILE A 147 -9.62 0.22 -14.96
CA ILE A 147 -8.45 0.69 -14.22
C ILE A 147 -7.63 -0.50 -13.67
N ILE A 148 -8.30 -1.44 -12.98
CA ILE A 148 -7.63 -2.62 -12.42
C ILE A 148 -7.02 -3.47 -13.52
N ASN A 149 -7.69 -3.68 -14.65
CA ASN A 149 -7.13 -4.46 -15.76
C ASN A 149 -5.84 -3.83 -16.30
N VAL A 150 -5.85 -2.52 -16.59
CA VAL A 150 -4.67 -1.80 -17.10
C VAL A 150 -3.50 -1.87 -16.11
N ILE A 151 -3.77 -1.68 -14.82
CA ILE A 151 -2.75 -1.77 -13.77
C ILE A 151 -2.26 -3.22 -13.62
N SER A 152 -3.16 -4.20 -13.62
CA SER A 152 -2.80 -5.62 -13.45
C SER A 152 -1.93 -6.12 -14.60
N ASP A 153 -2.25 -5.74 -15.84
CA ASP A 153 -1.42 -6.07 -17.00
C ASP A 153 0.00 -5.53 -16.84
N GLU A 154 0.14 -4.27 -16.42
CA GLU A 154 1.44 -3.66 -16.17
C GLU A 154 2.19 -4.34 -15.01
N VAL A 155 1.50 -4.66 -13.92
CA VAL A 155 2.09 -5.34 -12.76
C VAL A 155 2.57 -6.73 -13.16
N ASN A 156 1.81 -7.47 -13.96
CA ASN A 156 2.17 -8.80 -14.45
C ASN A 156 3.37 -8.79 -15.41
N LEU A 157 3.66 -7.67 -16.06
CA LEU A 157 4.87 -7.48 -16.86
C LEU A 157 6.12 -7.22 -15.98
N LYS A 158 5.94 -6.66 -14.77
CA LYS A 158 7.03 -6.21 -13.89
C LYS A 158 7.35 -7.17 -12.75
N LEU A 159 6.36 -7.92 -12.27
CA LEU A 159 6.47 -8.77 -11.10
C LEU A 159 6.19 -10.22 -11.45
N PHE A 160 7.02 -11.11 -10.90
CA PHE A 160 6.73 -12.54 -10.96
C PHE A 160 5.61 -12.88 -9.97
N PRO A 161 4.83 -13.95 -10.21
CA PRO A 161 3.78 -14.39 -9.29
C PRO A 161 4.28 -14.62 -7.85
N VAL A 162 5.54 -15.05 -7.69
CA VAL A 162 6.21 -15.20 -6.39
C VAL A 162 6.28 -13.87 -5.64
N ASP A 163 6.61 -12.77 -6.32
CA ASP A 163 6.69 -11.45 -5.70
C ASP A 163 5.33 -11.00 -5.19
N ILE A 164 4.26 -11.27 -5.94
CA ILE A 164 2.88 -10.97 -5.52
C ILE A 164 2.53 -11.76 -4.25
N ILE A 165 2.86 -13.06 -4.17
CA ILE A 165 2.61 -13.87 -2.96
C ILE A 165 3.43 -13.34 -1.76
N VAL A 166 4.71 -13.02 -1.95
CA VAL A 166 5.57 -12.48 -0.88
C VAL A 166 5.04 -11.13 -0.39
N ASN A 167 4.66 -10.25 -1.31
CA ASN A 167 4.05 -8.98 -0.99
C ASN A 167 2.72 -9.18 -0.27
N ALA A 168 1.92 -10.14 -0.73
CA ALA A 168 0.65 -10.47 -0.13
C ALA A 168 0.81 -11.00 1.31
N SER A 169 1.87 -11.76 1.56
CA SER A 169 2.18 -12.33 2.87
C SER A 169 2.78 -11.32 3.87
N SER A 170 2.98 -10.05 3.48
CA SER A 170 3.69 -9.03 4.28
C SER A 170 3.17 -8.83 5.71
N GLU A 171 1.86 -8.94 5.93
CA GLU A 171 1.23 -8.77 7.24
C GLU A 171 1.46 -9.99 8.13
N ILE A 172 1.26 -11.19 7.58
CA ILE A 172 1.57 -12.46 8.24
C ILE A 172 3.03 -12.50 8.66
N ILE A 173 3.95 -12.19 7.73
CA ILE A 173 5.39 -12.11 8.00
C ILE A 173 5.66 -11.12 9.14
N SER A 174 5.06 -9.93 9.11
CA SER A 174 5.26 -8.89 10.12
C SER A 174 4.80 -9.34 11.51
N ILE A 175 3.61 -9.95 11.60
CA ILE A 175 3.03 -10.42 12.87
C ILE A 175 3.85 -11.58 13.44
N MET A 176 4.20 -12.56 12.61
CA MET A 176 5.00 -13.73 13.03
C MET A 176 6.40 -13.32 13.48
N LEU A 177 7.07 -12.46 12.70
CA LEU A 177 8.40 -11.95 13.05
C LEU A 177 8.38 -11.18 14.37
N ARG A 178 7.36 -10.34 14.59
CA ARG A 178 7.19 -9.63 15.88
C ARG A 178 6.98 -10.60 17.04
N GLY A 179 6.12 -11.60 16.86
CA GLY A 179 5.87 -12.63 17.88
C GLY A 179 7.15 -13.35 18.29
N ILE A 180 7.94 -13.80 17.31
CA ILE A 180 9.20 -14.50 17.57
C ILE A 180 10.22 -13.59 18.25
N LEU A 181 10.37 -12.33 17.81
CA LEU A 181 11.28 -11.37 18.44
C LEU A 181 10.90 -11.09 19.90
N ILE A 182 9.61 -10.99 20.21
CA ILE A 182 9.13 -10.79 21.58
C ILE A 182 9.45 -12.03 22.45
N ILE A 183 9.22 -13.25 21.94
CA ILE A 183 9.56 -14.50 22.65
C ILE A 183 11.07 -14.58 22.91
N LYS A 184 11.90 -14.14 21.96
CA LYS A 184 13.37 -14.06 22.11
C LYS A 184 13.85 -12.91 23.01
N GLY A 185 12.95 -12.13 23.60
CA GLY A 185 13.30 -11.10 24.58
C GLY A 185 13.51 -9.69 24.03
N TYR A 186 13.30 -9.44 22.74
CA TYR A 186 13.38 -8.09 22.13
C TYR A 186 12.14 -7.22 22.44
N ARG A 187 11.51 -7.45 23.59
CA ARG A 187 10.25 -6.80 23.98
C ARG A 187 10.49 -5.34 24.38
N GLY A 188 9.68 -4.43 23.83
CA GLY A 188 9.68 -3.03 24.22
C GLY A 188 8.97 -2.79 25.57
N LYS A 189 8.92 -1.51 25.98
CA LYS A 189 8.34 -1.10 27.27
C LYS A 189 6.81 -1.23 27.33
N SER A 190 6.11 -1.38 26.21
CA SER A 190 4.64 -1.41 26.15
C SER A 190 4.10 -2.61 25.37
N GLY A 191 3.26 -3.43 26.00
CA GLY A 191 2.44 -4.44 25.31
C GLY A 191 3.21 -5.40 24.38
N PHE A 192 2.71 -5.53 23.15
CA PHE A 192 3.26 -6.29 22.01
C PHE A 192 4.10 -5.40 21.08
N SER A 193 5.03 -4.64 21.67
CA SER A 193 6.01 -3.84 20.93
C SER A 193 7.38 -4.48 20.96
N ILE A 194 8.17 -4.22 19.91
CA ILE A 194 9.60 -4.50 19.88
C ILE A 194 10.33 -3.29 20.47
N ASP A 195 11.48 -3.52 21.09
CA ASP A 195 12.41 -2.45 21.48
C ASP A 195 12.61 -1.43 20.34
N ARG A 196 12.56 -0.14 20.67
CA ARG A 196 12.55 0.95 19.68
C ARG A 196 13.89 1.08 18.95
N ASP A 197 14.99 0.86 19.67
CA ASP A 197 16.33 0.97 19.09
C ASP A 197 16.59 -0.20 18.14
N PHE A 198 16.18 -1.41 18.54
CA PHE A 198 16.21 -2.57 17.64
C PHE A 198 15.29 -2.37 16.43
N PHE A 199 14.07 -1.86 16.64
CA PHE A 199 13.12 -1.64 15.55
C PHE A 199 13.66 -0.68 14.50
N SER A 200 14.20 0.46 14.93
CA SER A 200 14.72 1.48 14.02
C SER A 200 15.97 1.04 13.26
N LYS A 201 16.84 0.22 13.86
CA LYS A 201 18.12 -0.17 13.26
C LYS A 201 18.08 -1.50 12.50
N HIS A 202 17.33 -2.49 12.98
CA HIS A 202 17.48 -3.88 12.55
C HIS A 202 16.20 -4.52 12.02
N TYR A 203 15.02 -4.13 12.52
CA TYR A 203 13.77 -4.80 12.14
C TYR A 203 13.48 -4.71 10.63
N LEU A 204 13.73 -3.55 10.01
CA LEU A 204 13.50 -3.39 8.58
C LEU A 204 14.45 -4.25 7.73
N GLN A 205 15.73 -4.30 8.10
CA GLN A 205 16.73 -5.15 7.44
C GLN A 205 16.37 -6.63 7.56
N LEU A 206 15.98 -7.04 8.76
CA LEU A 206 15.56 -8.41 9.04
C LEU A 206 14.31 -8.79 8.24
N ARG A 207 13.29 -7.92 8.20
CA ARG A 207 12.08 -8.15 7.40
C ARG A 207 12.41 -8.29 5.91
N THR A 208 13.34 -7.49 5.39
CA THR A 208 13.81 -7.59 4.00
C THR A 208 14.53 -8.92 3.76
N LYS A 209 15.42 -9.34 4.67
CA LYS A 209 16.09 -10.65 4.62
C LYS A 209 15.08 -11.80 4.60
N VAL A 210 14.09 -11.78 5.50
CA VAL A 210 13.01 -12.79 5.54
C VAL A 210 12.26 -12.84 4.22
N LYS A 211 11.83 -11.69 3.68
CA LYS A 211 11.14 -11.65 2.38
C LYS A 211 11.99 -12.21 1.24
N HIS A 212 13.30 -12.00 1.27
CA HIS A 212 14.22 -12.56 0.29
C HIS A 212 14.29 -14.09 0.37
N LEU A 213 14.48 -14.64 1.57
CA LEU A 213 14.48 -16.10 1.78
C LEU A 213 13.16 -16.76 1.39
N ILE A 214 12.02 -16.14 1.73
CA ILE A 214 10.70 -16.63 1.31
C ILE A 214 10.61 -16.65 -0.22
N ARG A 215 11.09 -15.61 -0.90
CA ARG A 215 11.08 -15.55 -2.37
C ARG A 215 11.88 -16.71 -2.97
N GLU A 216 13.10 -16.96 -2.49
CA GLU A 216 13.94 -18.06 -2.99
C GLU A 216 13.28 -19.42 -2.79
N LYS A 217 12.83 -19.72 -1.56
CA LYS A 217 12.17 -21.00 -1.23
C LYS A 217 10.84 -21.18 -1.95
N LEU A 218 10.06 -20.11 -2.13
CA LEU A 218 8.80 -20.18 -2.86
C LEU A 218 9.03 -20.38 -4.36
N TYR A 219 10.07 -19.76 -4.93
CA TYR A 219 10.46 -20.00 -6.31
C TYR A 219 10.87 -21.47 -6.54
N GLU A 220 11.67 -22.03 -5.63
CA GLU A 220 12.02 -23.45 -5.63
C GLU A 220 10.77 -24.35 -5.54
N ALA A 221 9.87 -24.07 -4.58
CA ALA A 221 8.63 -24.83 -4.40
C ALA A 221 7.69 -24.81 -5.62
N LEU A 222 7.72 -23.74 -6.43
CA LEU A 222 6.99 -23.68 -7.69
C LEU A 222 7.66 -24.52 -8.78
N ILE A 223 8.99 -24.50 -8.86
CA ILE A 223 9.75 -25.31 -9.84
C ILE A 223 9.60 -26.80 -9.55
N THR A 224 9.67 -27.21 -8.28
CA THR A 224 9.49 -28.60 -7.85
C THR A 224 8.03 -29.06 -7.89
N GLN A 225 7.09 -28.16 -8.21
CA GLN A 225 5.64 -28.39 -8.19
C GLN A 225 5.10 -28.81 -6.80
N ASP A 226 5.79 -28.41 -5.73
CA ASP A 226 5.30 -28.54 -4.36
C ASP A 226 4.16 -27.57 -4.07
N ILE A 227 4.19 -26.40 -4.71
CA ILE A 227 3.09 -25.44 -4.78
C ILE A 227 2.69 -25.32 -6.26
N ARG A 228 1.40 -25.39 -6.55
CA ARG A 228 0.88 -25.41 -7.93
C ARG A 228 -0.17 -24.33 -8.16
N ASP A 229 -0.94 -24.00 -7.13
CA ASP A 229 -2.05 -23.06 -7.21
C ASP A 229 -1.70 -21.70 -6.59
N VAL A 230 -0.95 -20.89 -7.35
CA VAL A 230 -0.61 -19.51 -6.97
C VAL A 230 -1.86 -18.67 -6.71
N GLN A 231 -2.92 -18.85 -7.52
CA GLN A 231 -4.16 -18.09 -7.37
C GLN A 231 -4.91 -18.50 -6.10
N GLY A 232 -4.91 -19.79 -5.77
CA GLY A 232 -5.40 -20.33 -4.51
C GLY A 232 -4.68 -19.74 -3.30
N LEU A 233 -3.35 -19.58 -3.35
CA LEU A 233 -2.59 -18.92 -2.29
C LEU A 233 -2.99 -17.46 -2.09
N ILE A 234 -3.13 -16.70 -3.19
CA ILE A 234 -3.58 -15.30 -3.13
C ILE A 234 -5.00 -15.22 -2.53
N LYS A 235 -5.90 -16.13 -2.94
CA LYS A 235 -7.26 -16.23 -2.38
C LYS A 235 -7.24 -16.51 -0.88
N SER A 236 -6.44 -17.46 -0.42
CA SER A 236 -6.27 -17.74 1.02
C SER A 236 -5.75 -16.53 1.79
N LEU A 237 -4.77 -15.81 1.23
CA LEU A 237 -4.25 -14.58 1.84
C LEU A 237 -5.32 -13.48 1.93
N ASN A 238 -6.16 -13.32 0.90
CA ASN A 238 -7.29 -12.37 0.92
C ASN A 238 -8.36 -12.78 1.92
N ASN A 239 -8.70 -14.07 2.02
CA ASN A 239 -9.63 -14.58 3.03
C ASN A 239 -9.15 -14.27 4.46
N ILE A 240 -7.86 -14.47 4.73
CA ILE A 240 -7.26 -14.14 6.02
C ILE A 240 -7.39 -12.64 6.30
N ARG A 241 -7.07 -11.77 5.32
CA ARG A 241 -7.20 -10.32 5.49
C ARG A 241 -8.63 -9.89 5.78
N LYS A 242 -9.60 -10.38 4.99
CA LYS A 242 -11.03 -10.06 5.18
C LYS A 242 -11.49 -10.42 6.59
N LYS A 243 -11.16 -11.61 7.08
CA LYS A 243 -11.50 -12.05 8.45
C LYS A 243 -10.72 -11.29 9.53
N ALA A 244 -9.48 -10.88 9.25
CA ALA A 244 -8.62 -10.19 10.22
C ALA A 244 -9.09 -8.75 10.54
N ILE A 245 -9.91 -8.13 9.70
CA ILE A 245 -10.49 -6.80 9.94
C ILE A 245 -11.35 -6.79 11.23
N GLU A 246 -12.03 -7.90 11.51
CA GLU A 246 -12.92 -8.04 12.66
C GLU A 246 -12.18 -8.49 13.94
N CYS A 247 -10.91 -8.85 13.83
CA CYS A 247 -10.11 -9.30 14.97
C CYS A 247 -9.76 -8.14 15.90
N LYS A 248 -9.88 -8.41 17.20
CA LYS A 248 -9.48 -7.51 18.28
C LYS A 248 -8.09 -7.85 18.81
N THR A 249 -7.63 -9.09 18.61
CA THR A 249 -6.36 -9.57 19.14
C THR A 249 -5.50 -10.27 18.11
N VAL A 250 -4.17 -10.25 18.33
CA VAL A 250 -3.21 -11.02 17.52
C VAL A 250 -3.48 -12.52 17.59
N SER A 251 -4.01 -13.03 18.71
CA SER A 251 -4.35 -14.45 18.88
C SER A 251 -5.47 -14.90 17.92
N GLU A 252 -6.48 -14.06 17.73
CA GLU A 252 -7.57 -14.33 16.78
C GLU A 252 -7.05 -14.38 15.34
N VAL A 253 -6.13 -13.47 14.98
CA VAL A 253 -5.48 -13.51 13.65
C VAL A 253 -4.71 -14.82 13.46
N PHE A 254 -3.95 -15.27 14.46
CA PHE A 254 -3.26 -16.56 14.40
C PHE A 254 -4.21 -17.76 14.32
N GLN A 255 -5.39 -17.68 14.94
CA GLN A 255 -6.41 -18.70 14.78
C GLN A 255 -6.88 -18.79 13.34
N ILE A 256 -7.23 -17.66 12.70
CA ILE A 256 -7.64 -17.61 11.29
C ILE A 256 -6.54 -18.18 10.38
N ILE A 257 -5.28 -17.80 10.59
CA ILE A 257 -4.14 -18.32 9.81
C ILE A 257 -4.03 -19.84 9.94
N ARG A 258 -4.19 -20.39 11.15
CA ARG A 258 -4.13 -21.84 11.40
C ARG A 258 -5.31 -22.58 10.79
N GLU A 259 -6.51 -22.02 10.87
CA GLU A 259 -7.69 -22.58 10.22
C GLU A 259 -7.53 -22.62 8.70
N GLU A 260 -7.00 -21.55 8.09
CA GLU A 260 -6.72 -21.53 6.66
C GLU A 260 -5.66 -22.57 6.28
N ALA A 261 -4.60 -22.72 7.09
CA ALA A 261 -3.57 -23.73 6.86
C ALA A 261 -4.08 -25.16 7.06
N TYR A 262 -5.03 -25.39 7.97
CA TYR A 262 -5.66 -26.68 8.14
C TYR A 262 -6.52 -27.07 6.93
N ASN A 263 -7.23 -26.09 6.35
CA ASN A 263 -8.15 -26.31 5.24
C ASN A 263 -7.47 -26.29 3.85
N ASN A 264 -6.32 -25.62 3.72
CA ASN A 264 -5.58 -25.49 2.48
C ASN A 264 -4.13 -25.94 2.64
N ASN A 265 -3.82 -27.14 2.12
CA ASN A 265 -2.49 -27.74 2.20
C ASN A 265 -1.40 -26.91 1.47
N GLU A 266 -1.71 -26.23 0.37
CA GLU A 266 -0.72 -25.36 -0.29
C GLU A 266 -0.42 -24.12 0.57
N PHE A 267 -1.46 -23.54 1.20
CA PHE A 267 -1.26 -22.44 2.14
C PHE A 267 -0.46 -22.90 3.37
N TYR A 268 -0.67 -24.12 3.87
CA TYR A 268 0.16 -24.70 4.93
C TYR A 268 1.63 -24.79 4.52
N LYS A 269 1.93 -25.20 3.28
CA LYS A 269 3.31 -25.20 2.76
C LYS A 269 3.89 -23.79 2.71
N LEU A 270 3.14 -22.80 2.25
CA LEU A 270 3.55 -21.38 2.29
C LEU A 270 3.85 -20.92 3.73
N LEU A 271 2.97 -21.26 4.67
CA LEU A 271 3.15 -20.90 6.09
C LEU A 271 4.43 -21.53 6.68
N LYS A 272 4.73 -22.79 6.33
CA LYS A 272 6.00 -23.43 6.69
C LYS A 272 7.21 -22.71 6.11
N ILE A 273 7.17 -22.33 4.84
CA ILE A 273 8.24 -21.55 4.20
C ILE A 273 8.46 -20.24 4.96
N ILE A 274 7.39 -19.54 5.34
CA ILE A 274 7.47 -18.30 6.12
C ILE A 274 8.12 -18.54 7.49
N GLN A 275 7.69 -19.59 8.21
CA GLN A 275 8.24 -19.94 9.53
C GLN A 275 9.74 -20.23 9.47
N GLN A 276 10.14 -21.14 8.57
CA GLN A 276 11.53 -21.51 8.36
C GLN A 276 12.38 -20.30 7.97
N SER A 277 11.89 -19.44 7.06
CA SER A 277 12.61 -18.23 6.65
C SER A 277 12.81 -17.24 7.78
N ILE A 278 11.85 -17.14 8.72
CA ILE A 278 12.01 -16.29 9.91
C ILE A 278 13.07 -16.89 10.85
N GLU A 279 13.01 -18.20 11.12
CA GLU A 279 13.97 -18.90 11.98
C GLU A 279 15.41 -18.76 11.44
N GLU A 280 15.64 -19.10 10.17
CA GLU A 280 16.92 -18.97 9.47
C GLU A 280 17.44 -17.53 9.45
N SER A 281 16.53 -16.54 9.35
CA SER A 281 16.93 -15.14 9.36
C SER A 281 17.51 -14.68 10.70
N LEU A 282 17.09 -15.34 11.79
CA LEU A 282 17.42 -15.04 13.19
C LEU A 282 18.56 -15.89 13.74
N GLU A 283 19.00 -16.92 13.03
CA GLU A 283 20.20 -17.66 13.40
C GLU A 283 21.44 -16.77 13.19
N PRO A 284 22.40 -16.78 14.14
CA PRO A 284 23.68 -16.12 13.91
C PRO A 284 24.31 -16.78 12.69
N SER A 285 24.63 -15.98 11.67
CA SER A 285 25.31 -16.44 10.45
C SER A 285 26.51 -17.29 10.87
N GLN A 286 26.42 -18.61 10.67
CA GLN A 286 27.57 -19.48 10.85
C GLN A 286 28.69 -18.95 9.93
N PRO A 287 29.92 -18.77 10.43
CA PRO A 287 31.03 -18.54 9.53
C PRO A 287 31.09 -19.75 8.61
N ARG A 288 30.99 -19.51 7.30
CA ARG A 288 31.30 -20.55 6.31
C ARG A 288 32.76 -20.93 6.53
N VAL A 289 32.97 -22.14 7.06
CA VAL A 289 34.29 -22.77 7.21
C VAL A 289 34.84 -23.09 5.84
#